data_AF-A0AAV2HG30-F1
#
_entry.id   AF-A0AAV2HG30-F1
#
_cell.length_a   1.000
_cell.length_b   1.000
_cell.length_c   1.000
_cell.angle_alpha   90.00
_cell.angle_beta   90.00
_cell.angle_gamma   90.00
#
_symmetry.space_group_name_H-M   'P 1'
#
loop_
_entity.id
_entity.type
_entity.pdbx_description
1 polymer ?
#
loop_
_entity_poly.entity_id
_entity_poly.type
_entity_poly.pdbx_seq_one_letter_code
_entity_poly.pdbx_strand_id
1 'polypeptide(L)'
;MAFAIRKATTYLVKRMHLRPVKKVKFTFDPYMKTASSIREAASTLHFPDILETNLGTVLTFDIKSDRTEPQIDVEFNDGHKLVFKTGNLTQLEILDYFFEYVDEKDPKKLEGPELVTKSSKVTFKGGKGKKK
;
A
#
# COMPACT_ATOMS: atom_id res chain seq x y z
N MET A 1 22.79 -3.69 16.44
CA MET A 1 22.05 -3.39 15.19
C MET A 1 20.53 -3.48 15.32
N ALA A 2 19.96 -4.31 16.20
CA ALA A 2 18.49 -4.49 16.32
C ALA A 2 17.68 -3.20 16.61
N PHE A 3 18.22 -2.25 17.38
CA PHE A 3 17.53 -1.00 17.69
C PHE A 3 17.31 -0.11 16.47
N ALA A 4 18.30 -0.01 15.58
CA ALA A 4 18.22 0.81 14.37
C ALA A 4 17.19 0.25 13.39
N ILE A 5 17.20 -1.07 13.19
CA ILE A 5 16.24 -1.78 12.34
C ILE A 5 14.83 -1.56 12.87
N ARG A 6 14.59 -1.79 14.17
CA ARG A 6 13.28 -1.56 14.79
C ARG A 6 12.78 -0.13 14.60
N LYS A 7 13.66 0.87 14.78
CA LYS A 7 13.31 2.28 14.58
C LYS A 7 12.95 2.58 13.12
N ALA A 8 13.72 2.04 12.17
CA ALA A 8 13.47 2.18 10.74
C ALA A 8 12.15 1.53 10.33
N THR A 9 11.89 0.29 10.76
CA THR A 9 10.63 -0.42 10.52
C THR A 9 9.44 0.36 11.08
N THR A 10 9.54 0.86 12.32
CA THR A 10 8.47 1.67 12.95
C THR A 10 8.19 2.95 12.16
N TYR A 11 9.23 3.59 11.63
CA TYR A 11 9.10 4.79 10.81
C TYR A 11 8.42 4.50 9.47
N LEU A 12 8.79 3.40 8.81
CA LEU A 12 8.18 2.95 7.56
C LEU A 12 6.70 2.60 7.77
N VAL A 13 6.38 1.79 8.79
CA VAL A 13 4.99 1.41 9.14
C VAL A 13 4.09 2.64 9.32
N LYS A 14 4.56 3.68 10.01
CA LYS A 14 3.78 4.91 10.23
C LYS A 14 3.49 5.71 8.97
N ARG A 15 4.32 5.59 7.92
CA ARG A 15 4.16 6.31 6.64
C ARG A 15 3.45 5.48 5.58
N MET A 16 3.52 4.17 5.73
CA MET A 16 2.99 3.21 4.79
C MET A 16 1.47 3.28 4.75
N HIS A 17 0.92 3.13 3.54
CA HIS A 17 -0.51 3.08 3.30
C HIS A 17 -0.78 2.05 2.21
N LEU A 18 -1.97 1.41 2.20
CA LEU A 18 -2.34 0.40 1.22
C LEU A 18 -3.48 0.85 0.27
N ARG A 19 -3.68 2.16 0.14
CA ARG A 19 -4.80 2.76 -0.63
C ARG A 19 -4.87 2.30 -2.10
N PRO A 20 -3.77 2.26 -2.87
CA PRO A 20 -3.82 1.82 -4.27
C PRO A 20 -3.76 0.30 -4.44
N VAL A 21 -3.57 -0.46 -3.36
CA VAL A 21 -3.34 -1.91 -3.41
C VAL A 21 -4.65 -2.66 -3.26
N LYS A 22 -4.90 -3.60 -4.19
CA LYS A 22 -6.09 -4.46 -4.18
C LYS A 22 -5.80 -5.80 -3.52
N LYS A 23 -4.69 -6.44 -3.92
CA LYS A 23 -4.32 -7.76 -3.45
C LYS A 23 -2.81 -7.88 -3.35
N VAL A 24 -2.34 -8.51 -2.28
CA VAL A 24 -0.93 -8.92 -2.13
C VAL A 24 -0.90 -10.42 -1.90
N LYS A 25 -0.14 -11.14 -2.72
CA LYS A 25 0.10 -12.56 -2.58
C LYS A 25 1.56 -12.77 -2.20
N PHE A 26 1.79 -13.42 -1.06
CA PHE A 26 3.12 -13.82 -0.61
C PHE A 26 3.29 -15.30 -0.92
N THR A 27 4.23 -15.63 -1.79
CA THR A 27 4.60 -17.02 -2.11
C THR A 27 5.97 -17.30 -1.54
N PHE A 28 6.10 -18.23 -0.59
CA PHE A 28 7.41 -18.58 -0.03
C PHE A 28 7.46 -20.02 0.50
N ASP A 29 8.69 -20.53 0.61
CA ASP A 29 8.98 -21.82 1.23
C ASP A 29 9.62 -21.60 2.63
N PRO A 30 8.98 -22.04 3.73
CA PRO A 30 9.43 -21.76 5.09
C PRO A 30 10.76 -22.41 5.45
N TYR A 31 11.21 -23.42 4.69
CA TYR A 31 12.47 -24.11 4.94
C TYR A 31 13.67 -23.40 4.31
N MET A 32 13.44 -22.41 3.43
CA MET A 32 14.51 -21.61 2.85
C MET A 32 14.95 -20.50 3.81
N LYS A 33 16.27 -20.29 3.93
CA LYS A 33 16.84 -19.22 4.77
C LYS A 33 16.41 -17.82 4.32
N THR A 34 16.15 -17.66 3.02
CA THR A 34 15.68 -16.40 2.40
C THR A 34 14.22 -16.09 2.73
N ALA A 35 13.46 -17.06 3.24
CA ALA A 35 12.06 -16.86 3.60
C ALA A 35 11.86 -16.07 4.90
N SER A 36 12.91 -15.88 5.71
CA SER A 36 12.84 -15.06 6.92
C SER A 36 12.49 -13.60 6.59
N SER A 37 13.12 -13.03 5.56
CA SER A 37 12.93 -11.62 5.19
C SER A 37 11.51 -11.34 4.67
N ILE A 38 10.96 -12.22 3.84
CA ILE A 38 9.57 -12.10 3.35
C ILE A 38 8.56 -12.30 4.48
N ARG A 39 8.83 -13.20 5.44
CA ARG A 39 7.95 -13.41 6.59
C ARG A 39 7.90 -12.20 7.52
N GLU A 40 9.05 -11.58 7.76
CA GLU A 40 9.14 -10.35 8.56
C GLU A 40 8.45 -9.17 7.84
N ALA A 41 8.62 -9.05 6.52
CA ALA A 41 7.92 -8.06 5.72
C ALA A 41 6.40 -8.28 5.71
N ALA A 42 5.96 -9.52 5.52
CA ALA A 42 4.55 -9.93 5.60
C ALA A 42 3.93 -9.61 6.97
N SER A 43 4.63 -9.94 8.06
CA SER A 43 4.20 -9.61 9.41
C SER A 43 4.02 -8.10 9.59
N THR A 44 4.95 -7.32 9.02
CA THR A 44 4.89 -5.86 9.08
C THR A 44 3.69 -5.30 8.31
N LEU A 45 3.43 -5.81 7.11
CA LEU A 45 2.27 -5.45 6.30
C LEU A 45 0.93 -5.85 6.92
N HIS A 46 0.93 -6.85 7.80
CA HIS A 46 -0.25 -7.32 8.52
C HIS A 46 -0.52 -6.55 9.83
N PHE A 47 0.25 -5.50 10.14
CA PHE A 47 -0.05 -4.67 11.29
C PHE A 47 -1.38 -3.90 11.11
N PRO A 48 -2.17 -3.74 12.19
CA PRO A 48 -3.47 -3.10 12.13
C PRO A 48 -3.37 -1.66 11.59
N ASP A 49 -2.36 -0.90 12.00
CA ASP A 49 -2.11 0.48 11.54
C ASP A 49 -2.09 0.59 10.00
N ILE A 50 -1.55 -0.42 9.32
CA ILE A 50 -1.46 -0.44 7.85
C ILE A 50 -2.76 -0.96 7.24
N LEU A 51 -3.37 -1.99 7.83
CA LEU A 51 -4.62 -2.59 7.34
C LEU A 51 -5.81 -1.63 7.46
N GLU A 52 -5.87 -0.83 8.52
CA GLU A 52 -6.90 0.19 8.73
C GLU A 52 -6.92 1.23 7.60
N THR A 53 -5.79 1.44 6.93
CA THR A 53 -5.69 2.37 5.81
C THR A 53 -6.47 1.91 4.58
N ASN A 54 -6.61 0.59 4.37
CA ASN A 54 -7.44 0.03 3.31
C ASN A 54 -7.89 -1.40 3.65
N LEU A 55 -9.09 -1.51 4.23
CA LEU A 55 -9.74 -2.77 4.58
C LEU A 55 -10.10 -3.64 3.37
N GLY A 56 -10.13 -3.06 2.17
CA GLY A 56 -10.38 -3.79 0.92
C GLY A 56 -9.18 -4.60 0.43
N THR A 57 -8.00 -4.41 1.02
CA THR A 57 -6.77 -5.10 0.58
C THR A 57 -6.81 -6.56 1.00
N VAL A 58 -6.74 -7.48 0.03
CA VAL A 58 -6.68 -8.92 0.31
C VAL A 58 -5.22 -9.36 0.41
N LEU A 59 -4.81 -9.79 1.60
CA LEU A 59 -3.50 -10.44 1.81
C LEU A 59 -3.67 -11.96 1.71
N THR A 60 -2.97 -12.61 0.79
CA THR A 60 -3.00 -14.06 0.58
C THR A 60 -1.61 -14.65 0.80
N PHE A 61 -1.51 -15.72 1.57
CA PHE A 61 -0.27 -16.44 1.82
C PHE A 61 -0.31 -17.80 1.10
N ASP A 62 0.65 -18.04 0.21
CA ASP A 62 0.81 -19.26 -0.57
C ASP A 62 2.12 -19.94 -0.15
N ILE A 63 1.99 -20.91 0.75
CA ILE A 63 3.13 -21.60 1.33
C ILE A 63 3.42 -22.83 0.47
N LYS A 64 4.61 -22.86 -0.15
CA LYS A 64 5.05 -23.97 -1.00
C LYS A 64 6.20 -24.74 -0.35
N SER A 65 6.45 -25.96 -0.82
CA SER A 65 7.56 -26.82 -0.33
C SER A 65 8.53 -27.23 -1.44
N ASP A 66 8.46 -26.56 -2.59
CA ASP A 66 9.18 -26.93 -3.82
C ASP A 66 10.54 -26.22 -3.93
N ARG A 67 11.11 -25.71 -2.82
CA ARG A 67 12.33 -24.87 -2.82
C ARG A 67 12.25 -23.68 -3.79
N THR A 68 11.04 -23.16 -3.97
CA THR A 68 10.77 -22.05 -4.88
C THR A 68 11.29 -20.75 -4.27
N GLU A 69 11.86 -19.89 -5.12
CA GLU A 69 12.27 -18.56 -4.69
C GLU A 69 11.10 -17.78 -4.08
N PRO A 70 11.30 -17.07 -2.96
CA PRO A 70 10.24 -16.28 -2.35
C PRO A 70 9.86 -15.10 -3.27
N GLN A 71 8.57 -14.89 -3.43
CA GLN A 71 7.99 -13.91 -4.35
C GLN A 71 6.82 -13.19 -3.69
N ILE A 72 6.70 -11.89 -3.95
CA ILE A 72 5.53 -11.07 -3.58
C ILE A 72 4.88 -10.57 -4.86
N ASP A 73 3.62 -10.94 -5.07
CA ASP A 73 2.81 -10.43 -6.17
C ASP A 73 1.85 -9.36 -5.62
N VAL A 74 1.93 -8.15 -6.16
CA VAL A 74 1.07 -7.02 -5.78
C VAL A 74 0.19 -6.68 -6.98
N GLU A 75 -1.12 -6.67 -6.76
CA GLU A 75 -2.13 -6.21 -7.71
C GLU A 75 -2.68 -4.87 -7.23
N PHE A 76 -2.55 -3.84 -8.07
CA PHE A 76 -3.09 -2.50 -7.83
C PHE A 76 -4.53 -2.39 -8.35
N ASN A 77 -5.25 -1.37 -7.87
CA ASN A 77 -6.61 -1.08 -8.34
C ASN A 77 -6.67 -0.75 -9.84
N ASP A 78 -5.59 -0.18 -10.40
CA ASP A 78 -5.44 0.12 -11.83
C ASP A 78 -5.24 -1.12 -12.71
N GLY A 79 -5.18 -2.33 -12.12
CA GLY A 79 -4.92 -3.58 -12.84
C GLY A 79 -3.43 -3.84 -13.13
N HIS A 80 -2.54 -2.92 -12.73
CA HIS A 80 -1.10 -3.17 -12.76
C HIS A 80 -0.73 -4.28 -11.77
N LYS A 81 0.19 -5.14 -12.21
CA LYS A 81 0.76 -6.21 -11.39
C LYS A 81 2.25 -6.00 -11.25
N LEU A 82 2.73 -6.07 -10.02
CA LEU A 82 4.14 -5.94 -9.67
C LEU A 82 4.58 -7.23 -8.98
N VAL A 83 5.71 -7.76 -9.43
CA VAL A 83 6.26 -9.01 -8.92
C VAL A 83 7.63 -8.72 -8.33
N PHE A 84 7.76 -8.87 -7.02
CA PHE A 84 9.03 -8.78 -6.32
C PHE A 84 9.62 -10.17 -6.10
N LYS A 85 10.83 -10.38 -6.60
CA LYS A 85 11.63 -11.57 -6.26
C LYS A 85 12.50 -11.25 -5.05
N THR A 86 12.22 -11.88 -3.91
CA THR A 86 12.84 -11.50 -2.63
C THR A 86 14.00 -12.41 -2.23
N GLY A 87 14.58 -13.17 -3.17
CA GLY A 87 15.66 -14.12 -2.88
C GLY A 87 16.91 -13.49 -2.24
N ASN A 88 17.20 -12.23 -2.57
CA ASN A 88 18.39 -11.52 -2.13
C ASN A 88 18.08 -10.18 -1.44
N LEU A 89 16.79 -9.89 -1.20
CA LEU A 89 16.36 -8.62 -0.62
C LEU A 89 16.17 -8.76 0.89
N THR A 90 16.64 -7.76 1.64
CA THR A 90 16.39 -7.65 3.07
C THR A 90 14.98 -7.12 3.34
N GLN A 91 14.48 -7.32 4.57
CA GLN A 91 13.15 -6.84 4.98
C GLN A 91 12.98 -5.33 4.71
N LEU A 92 13.99 -4.52 5.03
CA LEU A 92 13.91 -3.07 4.90
C LEU A 92 13.83 -2.64 3.44
N GLU A 93 14.61 -3.25 2.55
CA GLU A 93 14.57 -2.97 1.12
C GLU A 93 13.21 -3.33 0.52
N ILE A 94 12.64 -4.48 0.91
CA ILE A 94 11.31 -4.88 0.45
C ILE A 94 10.26 -3.84 0.86
N LEU A 95 10.30 -3.36 2.11
CA LEU A 95 9.36 -2.35 2.61
C LEU A 95 9.56 -1.00 1.94
N ASP A 96 10.80 -0.58 1.72
CA ASP A 96 11.13 0.73 1.13
C ASP A 96 10.70 0.78 -0.34
N TYR A 97 11.05 -0.24 -1.13
CA TYR A 97 10.57 -0.36 -2.50
C TYR A 97 9.04 -0.44 -2.55
N PHE A 98 8.42 -1.26 -1.71
CA PHE A 98 6.97 -1.34 -1.67
C PHE A 98 6.33 0.02 -1.35
N PHE A 99 6.90 0.77 -0.40
CA PHE A 99 6.42 2.11 -0.08
C PHE A 99 6.56 3.07 -1.27
N GLU A 100 7.70 3.07 -1.96
CA GLU A 100 7.93 3.89 -3.16
C GLU A 100 6.89 3.59 -4.25
N TYR A 101 6.69 2.32 -4.59
CA TYR A 101 5.69 1.93 -5.61
C TYR A 101 4.25 2.28 -5.20
N VAL A 102 3.93 2.19 -3.90
CA VAL A 102 2.61 2.61 -3.41
C VAL A 102 2.47 4.13 -3.46
N ASP A 103 3.49 4.91 -3.10
CA ASP A 103 3.44 6.38 -3.20
C ASP A 103 3.34 6.86 -4.65
N GLU A 104 4.05 6.22 -5.57
CA GLU A 104 3.96 6.51 -7.01
C GLU A 104 2.57 6.22 -7.58
N LYS A 105 1.91 5.18 -7.08
CA LYS A 105 0.57 4.76 -7.52
C LYS A 105 -0.56 5.32 -6.67
N ASP A 106 -0.29 6.12 -5.64
CA ASP A 106 -1.34 6.71 -4.81
C ASP A 106 -2.14 7.71 -5.67
N PRO A 107 -3.46 7.52 -5.82
CA PRO A 107 -4.27 8.34 -6.71
C PRO A 107 -4.31 9.84 -6.31
N LYS A 108 -3.89 10.19 -5.09
CA LYS A 108 -3.74 11.60 -4.66
C LYS A 108 -2.62 12.36 -5.38
N LYS A 109 -1.75 11.68 -6.13
CA LYS A 109 -0.69 12.32 -6.92
C LYS A 109 -1.10 12.55 -8.38
N LEU A 110 -2.07 11.79 -8.89
CA LEU A 110 -2.62 11.93 -10.24
C LEU A 110 -3.89 12.78 -10.30
N GLU A 111 -4.61 12.93 -9.19
CA GLU A 111 -5.57 14.03 -9.02
C GLU A 111 -4.84 15.23 -8.41
N GLY A 112 -4.38 16.13 -9.29
CA GLY A 112 -4.18 17.51 -8.89
C GLY A 112 -5.45 18.01 -8.19
N PRO A 113 -5.35 18.93 -7.21
CA PRO A 113 -6.53 19.46 -6.57
C PRO A 113 -7.36 20.21 -7.61
N GLU A 114 -8.44 19.62 -8.14
CA GLU A 114 -9.51 20.41 -8.72
C GLU A 114 -10.19 21.18 -7.59
N LEU A 115 -9.56 22.31 -7.26
CA LEU A 115 -10.15 23.42 -6.57
C LEU A 115 -11.26 23.99 -7.46
N VAL A 116 -12.46 23.41 -7.40
CA VAL A 116 -13.67 24.19 -7.68
C VAL A 116 -13.85 25.15 -6.49
N THR A 117 -13.11 26.25 -6.56
CA THR A 117 -13.20 27.35 -5.60
C THR A 117 -14.61 27.94 -5.60
N LYS A 118 -15.14 28.15 -4.39
CA LYS A 118 -16.35 28.93 -4.12
C LYS A 118 -16.10 30.42 -4.42
N SER A 119 -16.05 30.84 -5.68
CA SER A 119 -16.33 32.23 -6.08
C SER A 119 -16.40 32.42 -7.60
N SER A 120 -17.58 32.19 -8.17
CA SER A 120 -18.04 33.01 -9.29
C SER A 120 -19.44 33.56 -8.96
N LYS A 121 -19.40 34.73 -8.33
CA LYS A 121 -20.36 35.84 -8.50
C LYS A 121 -21.85 35.53 -8.28
N VAL A 122 -22.29 35.79 -7.04
CA VAL A 122 -23.62 36.35 -6.79
C VAL A 122 -23.78 37.63 -7.62
N THR A 123 -24.75 37.67 -8.54
CA THR A 123 -25.70 38.79 -8.77
C THR A 123 -26.55 38.57 -10.02
N PHE A 124 -27.82 38.17 -9.84
CA PHE A 124 -29.03 38.74 -10.47
C PHE A 124 -30.24 38.09 -9.76
N LYS A 125 -30.65 38.61 -8.59
CA LYS A 125 -31.78 39.55 -8.40
C LYS A 125 -33.14 39.02 -8.87
N GLY A 126 -33.97 38.62 -7.91
CA GLY A 126 -35.33 39.16 -7.80
C GLY A 126 -36.50 38.28 -8.21
N GLY A 127 -37.27 37.82 -7.20
CA GLY A 127 -38.62 38.36 -7.07
C GLY A 127 -39.78 37.38 -6.98
N LYS A 128 -40.54 37.58 -5.89
CA LYS A 128 -42.00 37.37 -5.72
C LYS A 128 -42.52 35.95 -5.59
N GLY A 129 -42.90 35.61 -4.36
CA GLY A 129 -43.82 34.52 -4.08
C GLY A 129 -45.26 34.81 -4.48
N LYS A 130 -46.13 33.80 -4.31
CA LYS A 130 -47.54 33.99 -3.97
C LYS A 130 -48.13 32.68 -3.42
N LYS A 131 -48.76 32.81 -2.26
CA LYS A 131 -49.75 31.88 -1.69
C LYS A 131 -50.81 31.47 -2.73
N LYS A 132 -51.27 30.23 -2.66
CA LYS A 132 -52.66 29.89 -2.32
C LYS A 132 -52.73 28.46 -1.82
#